data_AF-D6M313-F1
#
_entry.id   AF-D6M313-F1
#
_cell.length_a   1.000
_cell.length_b   1.000
_cell.length_c   1.000
_cell.angle_alpha   90.00
_cell.angle_beta   90.00
_cell.angle_gamma   90.00
#
_symmetry.space_group_name_H-M   'P 1'
#
loop_
_entity.id
_entity.type
_entity.pdbx_description
1 polymer ?
#
loop_
_entity_poly.entity_id
_entity_poly.type
_entity_poly.pdbx_seq_one_letter_code
_entity_poly.pdbx_strand_id
1 'polypeptide(L)'
;MRRRDERARPGLRAPLDAADLPRARREPPRGRARHAGRRRVTPAASAPRSADLPGDRPMTTEPSARPQGPEASDEYEHVPVPPAARRGLWSVASVWFGFPMNLGNAVFGGVIVYHLGLRWGLGAILAGNLVLLGYVGVLSHAAARTGENFSLQAAGAFGEQGRRLAAAFLATVVGIRALSFLGFLAVPLFLVLAGLALAFGVDEGGVPLGDALSHGGGGHALSFGAAMSVVIAGFADSGTMTADFTRWAKDGRSAVVATLGAFPLANGVAFGVGGLVVAIGGAADPAVDGGGFLGLLSGHGALLTCVAVLFVFANLGSVATHCLYNAAVGWSAITPARMRPLALVLGALGLLAALTGVWDSFLDWLNLLGVFVPPIGAVLIVDQLRRARAPYPVPRGYHGPAFLAWALGAGAAALAHYLAPAAVDALVGIAVAAAVHALLTRRRPRLAGEASLARGDSAPRVPRAAPSKQGAV
;
A
#
# COMPACT_ATOMS: atom_id res chain seq x y z
N MET A 1 -29.54 59.99 13.23
CA MET A 1 -29.25 61.38 13.67
C MET A 1 -27.76 61.47 14.07
N ARG A 2 -27.27 62.61 14.56
CA ARG A 2 -25.86 62.91 14.94
C ARG A 2 -25.18 61.79 15.79
N ARG A 3 -23.90 61.40 15.55
CA ARG A 3 -22.61 62.09 15.90
C ARG A 3 -22.44 62.22 17.44
N ARG A 4 -21.29 62.01 18.12
CA ARG A 4 -19.84 62.19 17.84
C ARG A 4 -18.99 61.69 19.06
N ASP A 5 -17.65 61.62 19.14
CA ASP A 5 -16.48 61.51 18.22
C ASP A 5 -15.22 61.11 19.05
N GLU A 6 -14.17 60.59 18.38
CA GLU A 6 -12.69 60.75 18.61
C GLU A 6 -12.08 60.54 20.03
N ARG A 7 -10.89 59.93 20.19
CA ARG A 7 -9.55 60.32 19.66
C ARG A 7 -8.64 59.09 19.50
N ALA A 8 -7.83 58.89 18.44
CA ALA A 8 -6.73 59.70 17.83
C ALA A 8 -5.37 59.51 18.57
N ARG A 9 -4.18 59.35 17.93
CA ARG A 9 -3.74 59.43 16.49
C ARG A 9 -2.37 58.68 16.28
N PRO A 10 -1.64 58.73 15.12
CA PRO A 10 -0.79 57.61 14.63
C PRO A 10 0.64 57.98 14.10
N GLY A 11 1.32 57.03 13.43
CA GLY A 11 2.48 57.24 12.53
C GLY A 11 3.73 56.41 12.90
N LEU A 12 4.71 56.13 12.02
CA LEU A 12 4.83 56.33 10.56
C LEU A 12 5.92 55.41 9.94
N ARG A 13 5.87 55.22 8.60
CA ARG A 13 6.92 54.90 7.57
C ARG A 13 8.43 54.93 7.97
N ALA A 14 9.40 54.23 7.34
CA ALA A 14 9.48 53.21 6.25
C ALA A 14 10.97 52.66 6.19
N PRO A 15 11.49 51.93 5.16
CA PRO A 15 12.73 51.13 5.26
C PRO A 15 14.05 51.85 4.90
N LEU A 16 15.18 51.16 5.07
CA LEU A 16 16.51 51.49 4.51
C LEU A 16 17.21 50.25 3.91
N ASP A 17 18.27 50.51 3.14
CA ASP A 17 18.79 49.66 2.05
C ASP A 17 20.24 49.16 2.28
N ALA A 18 20.86 48.55 1.26
CA ALA A 18 22.15 47.84 1.30
C ALA A 18 23.43 48.71 1.13
N ALA A 19 24.59 48.02 1.12
CA ALA A 19 26.00 48.51 1.14
C ALA A 19 26.48 48.98 2.54
N ASP A 20 27.72 48.68 2.99
CA ASP A 20 28.98 48.66 2.24
C ASP A 20 30.01 47.56 2.65
N LEU A 21 31.13 47.46 1.92
CA LEU A 21 32.26 46.50 2.11
C LEU A 21 33.57 47.24 2.49
N PRO A 22 34.55 46.63 3.22
CA PRO A 22 35.70 46.04 2.49
C PRO A 22 36.51 44.89 3.17
N ARG A 23 36.64 43.78 2.42
CA ARG A 23 37.83 42.93 2.16
C ARG A 23 39.14 43.01 3.02
N ALA A 24 39.47 41.86 3.63
CA ALA A 24 40.61 40.96 3.30
C ALA A 24 41.98 41.02 4.05
N ARG A 25 42.74 39.89 3.89
CA ARG A 25 44.13 39.56 4.32
C ARG A 25 44.23 39.04 5.78
N ARG A 26 45.11 38.08 6.16
CA ARG A 26 46.22 37.35 5.46
C ARG A 26 46.60 36.06 6.24
N GLU A 27 47.07 35.00 5.54
CA GLU A 27 48.03 33.98 6.06
C GLU A 27 49.43 34.61 6.23
N PRO A 28 50.46 34.03 6.93
CA PRO A 28 50.87 32.60 7.04
C PRO A 28 51.47 32.25 8.45
N PRO A 29 52.50 31.38 8.70
CA PRO A 29 53.19 30.35 7.91
C PRO A 29 53.42 28.96 8.60
N ARG A 30 54.05 28.03 7.87
CA ARG A 30 54.59 26.74 8.36
C ARG A 30 56.03 26.87 8.90
N GLY A 31 56.43 26.03 9.84
CA GLY A 31 57.82 25.85 10.30
C GLY A 31 58.20 24.38 10.50
N ARG A 32 59.49 24.03 10.35
CA ARG A 32 60.08 22.69 10.58
C ARG A 32 61.03 22.71 11.77
N ALA A 33 61.16 21.57 12.46
CA ALA A 33 62.33 21.25 13.28
C ALA A 33 62.73 19.76 13.11
N ARG A 34 64.00 19.42 13.41
CA ARG A 34 64.59 18.08 13.39
C ARG A 34 65.41 17.90 14.68
N HIS A 35 65.51 16.67 15.21
CA HIS A 35 66.66 16.06 15.94
C HIS A 35 66.19 14.74 16.60
N ALA A 36 67.03 13.74 16.95
CA ALA A 36 68.39 13.39 16.55
C ALA A 36 68.77 11.94 16.97
N GLY A 37 69.76 11.33 16.28
CA GLY A 37 70.52 10.18 16.78
C GLY A 37 69.88 8.79 16.61
N ARG A 38 70.62 7.67 16.60
CA ARG A 38 72.09 7.46 16.54
C ARG A 38 72.40 6.18 15.73
N ARG A 39 73.66 6.00 15.29
CA ARG A 39 74.13 4.90 14.40
C ARG A 39 74.71 3.69 15.16
N ARG A 40 74.72 2.52 14.51
CA ARG A 40 75.74 1.40 14.44
C ARG A 40 75.02 0.03 14.28
N VAL A 41 75.54 -1.03 13.61
CA VAL A 41 76.76 -1.23 12.80
C VAL A 41 76.55 -2.37 11.77
N THR A 42 77.37 -2.42 10.71
CA THR A 42 77.53 -3.53 9.72
C THR A 42 78.98 -4.07 9.82
N PRO A 43 79.39 -5.28 9.34
CA PRO A 43 79.01 -6.04 8.12
C PRO A 43 78.37 -7.42 8.46
N ALA A 44 78.30 -8.49 7.65
CA ALA A 44 78.91 -8.86 6.35
C ALA A 44 77.98 -9.72 5.46
N ALA A 45 78.52 -10.63 4.63
CA ALA A 45 77.81 -11.34 3.56
C ALA A 45 78.25 -12.82 3.39
N SER A 46 77.33 -13.68 2.92
CA SER A 46 77.60 -14.87 2.09
C SER A 46 76.31 -15.56 1.60
N ALA A 47 76.45 -16.36 0.53
CA ALA A 47 75.50 -17.32 -0.06
C ALA A 47 76.35 -18.37 -0.83
N PRO A 48 75.84 -19.50 -1.40
CA PRO A 48 74.44 -19.94 -1.56
C PRO A 48 74.21 -21.45 -1.22
N ARG A 49 73.11 -22.05 -1.72
CA ARG A 49 72.73 -23.50 -1.72
C ARG A 49 72.25 -24.03 -0.34
N SER A 50 71.49 -25.13 -0.24
CA SER A 50 70.90 -26.08 -1.23
C SER A 50 69.43 -26.41 -0.89
N ALA A 51 68.79 -27.29 -1.67
CA ALA A 51 67.38 -27.68 -1.51
C ALA A 51 67.14 -28.68 -0.36
N ASP A 52 65.89 -28.75 0.13
CA ASP A 52 65.14 -30.01 0.20
C ASP A 52 63.61 -29.79 0.34
N LEU A 53 62.83 -30.85 0.13
CA LEU A 53 61.35 -30.93 0.17
C LEU A 53 60.93 -32.10 1.11
N PRO A 54 59.63 -32.35 1.38
CA PRO A 54 58.49 -31.46 1.62
C PRO A 54 57.88 -31.71 3.03
N GLY A 55 56.84 -30.98 3.44
CA GLY A 55 56.10 -31.32 4.66
C GLY A 55 54.95 -30.37 5.01
N ASP A 56 53.85 -30.92 5.53
CA ASP A 56 52.58 -30.22 5.78
C ASP A 56 52.70 -28.99 6.69
N ARG A 57 51.95 -27.94 6.32
CA ARG A 57 51.40 -26.96 7.26
C ARG A 57 49.94 -26.72 6.87
N PRO A 58 48.97 -26.87 7.80
CA PRO A 58 47.57 -26.63 7.48
C PRO A 58 47.36 -25.15 7.10
N MET A 59 46.60 -24.91 6.03
CA MET A 59 46.15 -23.56 5.71
C MET A 59 45.29 -23.03 6.85
N THR A 60 45.79 -22.02 7.56
CA THR A 60 44.96 -21.16 8.41
C THR A 60 43.97 -20.46 7.49
N THR A 61 42.72 -20.90 7.50
CA THR A 61 41.64 -20.29 6.71
C THR A 61 41.49 -18.83 7.12
N GLU A 62 41.64 -17.91 6.16
CA GLU A 62 41.18 -16.55 6.38
C GLU A 62 39.69 -16.60 6.75
N PRO A 63 39.26 -15.87 7.80
CA PRO A 63 37.87 -15.89 8.20
C PRO A 63 37.04 -15.28 7.07
N SER A 64 36.25 -16.13 6.38
CA SER A 64 35.40 -15.70 5.26
C SER A 64 34.57 -14.50 5.69
N ALA A 65 34.60 -13.42 4.89
CA ALA A 65 33.87 -12.20 5.18
C ALA A 65 32.41 -12.54 5.51
N ARG A 66 32.02 -12.34 6.77
CA ARG A 66 30.66 -12.63 7.23
C ARG A 66 29.70 -11.81 6.36
N PRO A 67 28.59 -12.39 5.86
CA PRO A 67 27.57 -11.59 5.19
C PRO A 67 27.14 -10.45 6.12
N GLN A 68 27.05 -9.25 5.57
CA GLN A 68 26.71 -8.05 6.34
C GLN A 68 25.30 -8.18 6.95
N GLY A 69 25.05 -7.45 8.03
CA GLY A 69 23.79 -7.53 8.77
C GLY A 69 22.55 -7.18 7.91
N PRO A 70 21.34 -7.59 8.34
CA PRO A 70 20.12 -7.54 7.52
C PRO A 70 19.57 -6.10 7.37
N GLU A 71 20.19 -5.31 6.50
CA GLU A 71 19.78 -3.93 6.21
C GLU A 71 19.54 -3.68 4.71
N ALA A 72 18.33 -3.18 4.40
CA ALA A 72 17.87 -2.67 3.11
C ALA A 72 17.80 -3.63 1.89
N SER A 73 18.47 -4.79 1.87
CA SER A 73 18.39 -5.73 0.74
C SER A 73 17.07 -6.51 0.63
N ASP A 74 16.44 -6.81 1.77
CA ASP A 74 15.54 -7.97 1.88
C ASP A 74 14.08 -7.72 1.47
N GLU A 75 13.66 -6.46 1.28
CA GLU A 75 12.24 -6.11 1.08
C GLU A 75 11.86 -5.86 -0.39
N TYR A 76 12.83 -5.88 -1.31
CA TYR A 76 12.65 -5.74 -2.77
C TYR A 76 11.83 -4.48 -3.15
N GLU A 77 12.20 -3.31 -2.61
CA GLU A 77 11.49 -2.02 -2.84
C GLU A 77 11.57 -1.51 -4.28
N HIS A 78 12.64 -1.84 -5.03
CA HIS A 78 12.92 -1.28 -6.36
C HIS A 78 13.18 -2.35 -7.43
N VAL A 79 12.97 -3.62 -7.11
CA VAL A 79 13.21 -4.78 -7.99
C VAL A 79 12.12 -5.85 -7.77
N PRO A 80 11.82 -6.71 -8.75
CA PRO A 80 10.85 -7.79 -8.55
C PRO A 80 11.32 -8.85 -7.53
N VAL A 81 10.37 -9.45 -6.81
CA VAL A 81 10.66 -10.56 -5.87
C VAL A 81 11.05 -11.84 -6.63
N PRO A 82 12.29 -12.36 -6.46
CA PRO A 82 12.77 -13.53 -7.19
C PRO A 82 12.05 -14.81 -6.73
N PRO A 83 11.92 -15.84 -7.59
CA PRO A 83 11.16 -17.05 -7.26
C PRO A 83 11.55 -17.73 -5.95
N ALA A 84 12.85 -17.72 -5.59
CA ALA A 84 13.37 -18.32 -4.36
C ALA A 84 12.96 -17.58 -3.06
N ALA A 85 12.53 -16.31 -3.15
CA ALA A 85 12.06 -15.52 -2.01
C ALA A 85 10.53 -15.55 -1.83
N ARG A 86 9.80 -16.25 -2.72
CA ARG A 86 8.34 -16.34 -2.69
C ARG A 86 7.85 -17.33 -1.64
N ARG A 87 6.67 -17.08 -1.10
CA ARG A 87 6.06 -17.79 0.03
C ARG A 87 4.86 -18.63 -0.39
N GLY A 88 4.57 -19.66 0.40
CA GLY A 88 3.40 -20.52 0.23
C GLY A 88 2.08 -19.79 0.52
N LEU A 89 0.98 -20.31 -0.04
CA LEU A 89 -0.38 -19.75 0.04
C LEU A 89 -0.73 -19.25 1.46
N TRP A 90 -0.59 -20.11 2.48
CA TRP A 90 -0.95 -19.79 3.86
C TRP A 90 -0.28 -18.54 4.43
N SER A 91 0.99 -18.27 4.07
CA SER A 91 1.73 -17.08 4.53
C SER A 91 1.30 -15.77 3.84
N VAL A 92 0.61 -15.85 2.70
CA VAL A 92 0.07 -14.68 2.01
C VAL A 92 -1.41 -14.50 2.36
N ALA A 93 -2.15 -15.60 2.44
CA ALA A 93 -3.56 -15.62 2.81
C ALA A 93 -3.81 -15.19 4.25
N SER A 94 -2.96 -15.55 5.23
CA SER A 94 -3.14 -15.09 6.62
C SER A 94 -3.05 -13.56 6.76
N VAL A 95 -2.09 -12.95 6.07
CA VAL A 95 -1.91 -11.49 6.01
C VAL A 95 -3.07 -10.82 5.29
N TRP A 96 -3.57 -11.42 4.20
CA TRP A 96 -4.71 -10.89 3.43
C TRP A 96 -6.07 -11.07 4.10
N PHE A 97 -6.26 -12.13 4.90
CA PHE A 97 -7.53 -12.38 5.59
C PHE A 97 -7.75 -11.42 6.77
N GLY A 98 -6.69 -11.04 7.48
CA GLY A 98 -6.81 -10.11 8.62
C GLY A 98 -7.18 -8.69 8.23
N PHE A 99 -6.68 -8.20 7.09
CA PHE A 99 -6.79 -6.79 6.71
C PHE A 99 -8.25 -6.29 6.52
N PRO A 100 -9.16 -7.01 5.83
CA PRO A 100 -10.56 -6.61 5.76
C PRO A 100 -11.44 -7.05 6.94
N MET A 101 -10.90 -7.80 7.91
CA MET A 101 -11.67 -8.24 9.09
C MET A 101 -11.60 -7.16 10.19
N ASN A 102 -12.28 -6.02 9.99
CA ASN A 102 -12.08 -4.85 10.86
C ASN A 102 -13.34 -4.08 11.28
N LEU A 103 -13.22 -3.33 12.37
CA LEU A 103 -14.32 -2.60 13.00
C LEU A 103 -14.93 -1.50 12.11
N GLY A 104 -14.13 -0.81 11.30
CA GLY A 104 -14.65 0.21 10.36
C GLY A 104 -15.59 -0.41 9.33
N ASN A 105 -15.24 -1.59 8.81
CA ASN A 105 -16.10 -2.35 7.90
C ASN A 105 -17.43 -2.76 8.55
N ALA A 106 -17.44 -3.08 9.85
CA ALA A 106 -18.67 -3.33 10.59
C ALA A 106 -19.55 -2.06 10.68
N VAL A 107 -18.96 -0.90 10.97
CA VAL A 107 -19.68 0.39 10.96
C VAL A 107 -20.43 0.58 9.63
N PHE A 108 -19.73 0.52 8.48
CA PHE A 108 -20.35 0.71 7.17
C PHE A 108 -21.32 -0.42 6.76
N GLY A 109 -21.08 -1.65 7.22
CA GLY A 109 -22.05 -2.74 7.07
C GLY A 109 -23.38 -2.47 7.75
N GLY A 110 -23.34 -1.86 8.95
CA GLY A 110 -24.54 -1.39 9.64
C GLY A 110 -25.25 -0.26 8.89
N VAL A 111 -24.53 0.78 8.45
CA VAL A 111 -25.11 1.89 7.66
C VAL A 111 -25.77 1.39 6.36
N ILE A 112 -25.16 0.41 5.69
CA ILE A 112 -25.73 -0.21 4.49
C ILE A 112 -27.03 -0.98 4.80
N VAL A 113 -27.07 -1.76 5.88
CA VAL A 113 -28.29 -2.48 6.29
C VAL A 113 -29.37 -1.54 6.84
N TYR A 114 -28.99 -0.46 7.52
CA TYR A 114 -29.90 0.58 7.99
C TYR A 114 -30.72 1.19 6.84
N HIS A 115 -30.12 1.46 5.69
CA HIS A 115 -30.84 2.05 4.54
C HIS A 115 -31.54 1.03 3.63
N LEU A 116 -30.95 -0.15 3.42
CA LEU A 116 -31.45 -1.14 2.45
C LEU A 116 -32.29 -2.27 3.08
N GLY A 117 -32.23 -2.44 4.39
CA GLY A 117 -32.68 -3.66 5.07
C GLY A 117 -31.68 -4.80 4.94
N LEU A 118 -31.77 -5.80 5.81
CA LEU A 118 -30.76 -6.85 5.95
C LEU A 118 -30.53 -7.62 4.63
N ARG A 119 -31.62 -8.04 3.97
CA ARG A 119 -31.55 -8.83 2.71
C ARG A 119 -30.83 -8.09 1.56
N TRP A 120 -31.09 -6.80 1.39
CA TRP A 120 -30.52 -6.02 0.29
C TRP A 120 -29.16 -5.45 0.66
N GLY A 121 -28.94 -5.08 1.92
CA GLY A 121 -27.65 -4.67 2.44
C GLY A 121 -26.61 -5.79 2.32
N LEU A 122 -26.91 -6.99 2.82
CA LEU A 122 -26.05 -8.17 2.64
C LEU A 122 -25.86 -8.53 1.15
N GLY A 123 -26.89 -8.34 0.33
CA GLY A 123 -26.79 -8.50 -1.13
C GLY A 123 -25.80 -7.53 -1.77
N ALA A 124 -25.82 -6.25 -1.40
CA ALA A 124 -24.89 -5.22 -1.88
C ALA A 124 -23.47 -5.45 -1.36
N ILE A 125 -23.33 -5.85 -0.09
CA ILE A 125 -22.06 -6.26 0.53
C ILE A 125 -21.45 -7.43 -0.26
N LEU A 126 -22.21 -8.48 -0.56
CA LEU A 126 -21.72 -9.62 -1.36
C LEU A 126 -21.37 -9.20 -2.79
N ALA A 127 -22.22 -8.42 -3.46
CA ALA A 127 -22.00 -7.99 -4.83
C ALA A 127 -20.75 -7.10 -4.99
N GLY A 128 -20.57 -6.11 -4.10
CA GLY A 128 -19.37 -5.26 -4.08
C GLY A 128 -18.09 -6.08 -3.78
N ASN A 129 -18.20 -7.08 -2.90
CA ASN A 129 -17.10 -8.00 -2.63
C ASN A 129 -16.74 -8.93 -3.80
N LEU A 130 -17.71 -9.36 -4.61
CA LEU A 130 -17.43 -10.12 -5.84
C LEU A 130 -16.76 -9.25 -6.91
N VAL A 131 -17.10 -7.95 -6.99
CA VAL A 131 -16.38 -6.98 -7.81
C VAL A 131 -14.94 -6.81 -7.32
N LEU A 132 -14.72 -6.68 -6.01
CA LEU A 132 -13.37 -6.62 -5.42
C LEU A 132 -12.56 -7.89 -5.71
N LEU A 133 -13.15 -9.09 -5.56
CA LEU A 133 -12.49 -10.36 -5.91
C LEU A 133 -12.04 -10.37 -7.38
N GLY A 134 -12.86 -9.88 -8.31
CA GLY A 134 -12.48 -9.77 -9.72
C GLY A 134 -11.37 -8.75 -9.97
N TYR A 135 -11.54 -7.52 -9.48
CA TYR A 135 -10.62 -6.40 -9.66
C TYR A 135 -9.25 -6.68 -9.01
N VAL A 136 -9.26 -6.93 -7.70
CA VAL A 136 -8.06 -7.22 -6.91
C VAL A 136 -7.46 -8.56 -7.34
N GLY A 137 -8.26 -9.58 -7.63
CA GLY A 137 -7.76 -10.90 -8.02
C GLY A 137 -6.93 -10.90 -9.31
N VAL A 138 -7.30 -10.08 -10.31
CA VAL A 138 -6.51 -9.95 -11.54
C VAL A 138 -5.18 -9.22 -11.29
N LEU A 139 -5.17 -8.16 -10.48
CA LEU A 139 -3.95 -7.47 -10.06
C LEU A 139 -3.04 -8.39 -9.22
N SER A 140 -3.63 -9.12 -8.26
CA SER A 140 -2.96 -10.14 -7.44
C SER A 140 -2.30 -11.23 -8.30
N HIS A 141 -3.00 -11.71 -9.33
CA HIS A 141 -2.47 -12.69 -10.27
C HIS A 141 -1.29 -12.15 -11.08
N ALA A 142 -1.36 -10.91 -11.55
CA ALA A 142 -0.28 -10.26 -12.30
C ALA A 142 0.97 -10.10 -11.43
N ALA A 143 0.82 -9.53 -10.22
CA ALA A 143 1.91 -9.32 -9.27
C ALA A 143 2.62 -10.62 -8.88
N ALA A 144 1.86 -11.68 -8.60
CA ALA A 144 2.42 -12.99 -8.26
C ALA A 144 3.06 -13.71 -9.46
N ARG A 145 2.81 -13.29 -10.69
CA ARG A 145 3.58 -13.75 -11.86
C ARG A 145 4.87 -12.97 -12.01
N THR A 146 4.81 -11.64 -12.11
CA THR A 146 6.00 -10.81 -12.38
C THR A 146 6.93 -10.66 -11.19
N GLY A 147 6.41 -10.75 -9.96
CA GLY A 147 7.11 -10.36 -8.73
C GLY A 147 7.16 -8.84 -8.52
N GLU A 148 6.49 -8.06 -9.37
CA GLU A 148 6.53 -6.60 -9.34
C GLU A 148 5.62 -6.03 -8.23
N ASN A 149 6.20 -5.13 -7.44
CA ASN A 149 5.48 -4.25 -6.53
C ASN A 149 4.61 -3.22 -7.29
N PHE A 150 3.65 -2.57 -6.63
CA PHE A 150 2.72 -1.62 -7.27
C PHE A 150 3.47 -0.57 -8.08
N SER A 151 4.54 -0.01 -7.51
CA SER A 151 5.36 1.02 -8.16
C SER A 151 5.92 0.51 -9.49
N LEU A 152 6.53 -0.67 -9.53
CA LEU A 152 7.08 -1.25 -10.75
C LEU A 152 6.01 -1.48 -11.84
N GLN A 153 4.81 -1.92 -11.46
CA GLN A 153 3.69 -2.06 -12.40
C GLN A 153 3.22 -0.69 -12.94
N ALA A 154 3.21 0.34 -12.08
CA ALA A 154 2.88 1.71 -12.46
C ALA A 154 3.97 2.37 -13.35
N ALA A 155 5.25 2.06 -13.19
CA ALA A 155 6.28 2.41 -14.19
C ALA A 155 5.97 1.80 -15.54
N GLY A 156 5.52 0.54 -15.56
CA GLY A 156 4.99 -0.09 -16.75
C GLY A 156 3.91 0.76 -17.43
N ALA A 157 2.78 0.97 -16.75
CA ALA A 157 1.59 1.54 -17.38
C ALA A 157 1.67 3.06 -17.62
N PHE A 158 2.16 3.82 -16.63
CA PHE A 158 2.23 5.29 -16.64
C PHE A 158 3.60 5.84 -17.08
N GLY A 159 4.60 4.98 -17.27
CA GLY A 159 5.99 5.37 -17.56
C GLY A 159 6.76 5.76 -16.30
N GLU A 160 8.10 5.78 -16.36
CA GLU A 160 8.95 5.92 -15.17
C GLU A 160 8.76 7.26 -14.43
N GLN A 161 8.48 8.34 -15.15
CA GLN A 161 8.10 9.62 -14.54
C GLN A 161 6.65 9.58 -14.03
N GLY A 162 5.74 8.94 -14.76
CA GLY A 162 4.31 8.87 -14.42
C GLY A 162 3.99 7.99 -13.22
N ARG A 163 4.81 6.95 -12.97
CA ARG A 163 4.80 6.11 -11.76
C ARG A 163 4.70 6.94 -10.49
N ARG A 164 5.40 8.08 -10.44
CA ARG A 164 5.46 8.95 -9.26
C ARG A 164 4.12 9.59 -8.94
N LEU A 165 3.34 9.95 -9.95
CA LEU A 165 2.00 10.52 -9.76
C LEU A 165 1.00 9.45 -9.31
N ALA A 166 1.03 8.27 -9.93
CA ALA A 166 0.19 7.14 -9.53
C ALA A 166 0.50 6.66 -8.11
N ALA A 167 1.79 6.63 -7.73
CA ALA A 167 2.22 6.26 -6.38
C ALA A 167 2.02 7.36 -5.32
N ALA A 168 1.94 8.65 -5.71
CA ALA A 168 1.63 9.73 -4.79
C ALA A 168 0.15 9.71 -4.38
N PHE A 169 -0.72 9.27 -5.28
CA PHE A 169 -2.18 9.28 -5.11
C PHE A 169 -2.72 8.19 -4.18
N LEU A 170 -2.02 7.06 -4.03
CA LEU A 170 -2.51 5.84 -3.35
C LEU A 170 -1.78 5.54 -2.02
N ALA A 171 -1.21 6.56 -1.37
CA ALA A 171 -0.14 6.36 -0.41
C ALA A 171 -0.51 6.62 1.07
N THR A 172 -0.52 5.57 1.91
CA THR A 172 -0.62 5.66 3.41
C THR A 172 0.34 4.65 4.18
N VAL A 173 0.98 5.01 5.34
CA VAL A 173 2.40 4.95 6.02
C VAL A 173 3.05 3.89 7.14
N VAL A 174 3.96 2.87 6.90
CA VAL A 174 4.54 1.70 7.76
C VAL A 174 3.79 0.31 7.65
N GLY A 175 4.23 -0.97 7.55
CA GLY A 175 5.50 -1.77 7.64
C GLY A 175 5.27 -3.30 7.95
N ILE A 176 5.41 -4.23 6.99
CA ILE A 176 4.92 -5.66 7.00
C ILE A 176 5.19 -6.54 8.25
N ARG A 177 6.33 -6.44 8.94
CA ARG A 177 6.81 -7.56 9.79
C ARG A 177 6.01 -7.76 11.09
N ALA A 178 5.36 -6.73 11.62
CA ALA A 178 4.47 -6.82 12.79
C ALA A 178 3.02 -7.19 12.41
N LEU A 179 2.55 -6.78 11.23
CA LEU A 179 1.19 -7.02 10.71
C LEU A 179 0.79 -8.49 10.81
N SER A 180 1.66 -9.38 10.35
CA SER A 180 1.37 -10.83 10.27
C SER A 180 1.02 -11.46 11.62
N PHE A 181 1.51 -10.92 12.74
CA PHE A 181 1.18 -11.39 14.08
C PHE A 181 -0.08 -10.70 14.63
N LEU A 182 -0.16 -9.37 14.46
CA LEU A 182 -1.28 -8.58 14.97
C LEU A 182 -2.61 -8.93 14.28
N GLY A 183 -2.59 -9.10 12.95
CA GLY A 183 -3.74 -9.59 12.17
C GLY A 183 -4.12 -11.04 12.48
N PHE A 184 -3.13 -11.92 12.74
CA PHE A 184 -3.40 -13.31 13.15
C PHE A 184 -4.13 -13.41 14.49
N LEU A 185 -3.86 -12.49 15.43
CA LEU A 185 -4.60 -12.39 16.69
C LEU A 185 -5.94 -11.65 16.52
N ALA A 186 -5.98 -10.61 15.70
CA ALA A 186 -7.18 -9.78 15.52
C ALA A 186 -8.33 -10.52 14.84
N VAL A 187 -8.09 -11.48 13.94
CA VAL A 187 -9.15 -12.27 13.27
C VAL A 187 -9.97 -13.14 14.23
N PRO A 188 -9.39 -14.09 14.99
CA PRO A 188 -10.19 -14.91 15.91
C PRO A 188 -10.82 -14.04 17.00
N LEU A 189 -10.15 -12.96 17.43
CA LEU A 189 -10.67 -12.06 18.43
C LEU A 189 -11.86 -11.22 17.90
N PHE A 190 -11.83 -10.79 16.64
CA PHE A 190 -13.00 -10.20 15.95
C PHE A 190 -14.18 -11.16 15.98
N LEU A 191 -13.98 -12.41 15.55
CA LEU A 191 -15.06 -13.40 15.45
C LEU A 191 -15.66 -13.75 16.81
N VAL A 192 -14.84 -13.92 17.85
CA VAL A 192 -15.32 -14.20 19.22
C VAL A 192 -16.08 -13.00 19.80
N LEU A 193 -15.53 -11.79 19.70
CA LEU A 193 -16.16 -10.60 20.27
C LEU A 193 -17.42 -10.18 19.50
N ALA A 194 -17.45 -10.35 18.17
CA ALA A 194 -18.65 -10.18 17.36
C ALA A 194 -19.73 -11.20 17.72
N GLY A 195 -19.36 -12.47 17.93
CA GLY A 195 -20.30 -13.52 18.35
C GLY A 195 -20.92 -13.25 19.72
N LEU A 196 -20.11 -12.79 20.70
CA LEU A 196 -20.60 -12.37 22.01
C LEU A 196 -21.50 -11.13 21.92
N ALA A 197 -21.08 -10.11 21.17
CA ALA A 197 -21.86 -8.89 20.97
C ALA A 197 -23.23 -9.17 20.33
N LEU A 198 -23.30 -10.04 19.33
CA LEU A 198 -24.56 -10.44 18.70
C LEU A 198 -25.44 -11.29 19.63
N ALA A 199 -24.86 -12.10 20.52
CA ALA A 199 -25.63 -12.83 21.54
C ALA A 199 -26.25 -11.87 22.56
N PHE A 200 -25.44 -11.01 23.20
CA PHE A 200 -25.93 -10.01 24.15
C PHE A 200 -26.92 -9.03 23.51
N GLY A 201 -26.66 -8.59 22.27
CA GLY A 201 -27.59 -7.72 21.55
C GLY A 201 -28.94 -8.35 21.21
N VAL A 202 -29.04 -9.68 21.10
CA VAL A 202 -30.33 -10.38 20.94
C VAL A 202 -31.03 -10.54 22.29
N ASP A 203 -30.29 -10.87 23.35
CA ASP A 203 -30.85 -11.04 24.70
C ASP A 203 -31.30 -9.71 25.34
N GLU A 204 -30.56 -8.61 25.13
CA GLU A 204 -30.84 -7.28 25.69
C GLU A 204 -31.68 -6.39 24.75
N GLY A 205 -31.50 -6.51 23.42
CA GLY A 205 -32.16 -5.63 22.45
C GLY A 205 -33.66 -5.85 22.29
N GLY A 206 -34.18 -7.01 22.73
CA GLY A 206 -35.61 -7.33 22.75
C GLY A 206 -36.25 -7.53 21.37
N VAL A 207 -35.50 -7.40 20.27
CA VAL A 207 -35.97 -7.63 18.90
C VAL A 207 -36.04 -9.15 18.64
N PRO A 208 -37.21 -9.71 18.31
CA PRO A 208 -37.31 -11.13 17.96
C PRO A 208 -36.43 -11.48 16.76
N LEU A 209 -35.77 -12.64 16.79
CA LEU A 209 -34.83 -13.04 15.73
C LEU A 209 -35.47 -13.07 14.33
N GLY A 210 -36.77 -13.37 14.22
CA GLY A 210 -37.52 -13.29 12.96
C GLY A 210 -37.68 -11.87 12.42
N ASP A 211 -37.83 -10.88 13.30
CA ASP A 211 -37.96 -9.47 12.94
C ASP A 211 -36.59 -8.88 12.56
N ALA A 212 -35.53 -9.27 13.29
CA ALA A 212 -34.16 -8.95 12.92
C ALA A 212 -33.78 -9.54 11.55
N LEU A 213 -34.09 -10.82 11.30
CA LEU A 213 -33.83 -11.47 10.01
C LEU A 213 -34.67 -10.91 8.85
N SER A 214 -35.77 -10.21 9.14
CA SER A 214 -36.63 -9.55 8.14
C SER A 214 -36.48 -8.02 8.10
N HIS A 215 -35.53 -7.45 8.87
CA HIS A 215 -35.29 -6.02 9.02
C HIS A 215 -35.29 -5.27 7.67
N GLY A 216 -36.25 -4.37 7.48
CA GLY A 216 -36.54 -3.70 6.20
C GLY A 216 -35.71 -2.45 5.89
N GLY A 217 -34.99 -1.91 6.89
CA GLY A 217 -34.29 -0.62 6.82
C GLY A 217 -35.20 0.59 7.12
N GLY A 218 -34.60 1.67 7.62
CA GLY A 218 -35.28 2.92 8.01
C GLY A 218 -35.70 3.82 6.85
N GLY A 219 -35.37 3.45 5.60
CA GLY A 219 -35.72 4.18 4.39
C GLY A 219 -34.60 4.17 3.36
N HIS A 220 -34.98 3.95 2.09
CA HIS A 220 -34.06 3.73 0.96
C HIS A 220 -33.36 5.02 0.46
N ALA A 221 -32.70 5.74 1.36
CA ALA A 221 -31.87 6.90 1.01
C ALA A 221 -30.61 6.49 0.25
N LEU A 222 -30.04 5.32 0.57
CA LEU A 222 -28.92 4.72 -0.15
C LEU A 222 -29.45 3.77 -1.23
N SER A 223 -28.95 3.87 -2.46
CA SER A 223 -29.28 2.93 -3.53
C SER A 223 -28.45 1.64 -3.41
N PHE A 224 -28.91 0.53 -4.02
CA PHE A 224 -28.15 -0.71 -4.07
C PHE A 224 -26.78 -0.52 -4.76
N GLY A 225 -26.72 0.31 -5.81
CA GLY A 225 -25.48 0.66 -6.50
C GLY A 225 -24.54 1.49 -5.63
N ALA A 226 -25.06 2.48 -4.90
CA ALA A 226 -24.28 3.28 -3.97
C ALA A 226 -23.74 2.44 -2.79
N ALA A 227 -24.53 1.51 -2.25
CA ALA A 227 -24.05 0.56 -1.24
C ALA A 227 -22.93 -0.36 -1.77
N MET A 228 -23.02 -0.82 -3.02
CA MET A 228 -21.90 -1.50 -3.68
C MET A 228 -20.68 -0.58 -3.85
N SER A 229 -20.88 0.69 -4.22
CA SER A 229 -19.80 1.69 -4.34
C SER A 229 -19.06 1.88 -3.02
N VAL A 230 -19.76 2.00 -1.88
CA VAL A 230 -19.16 2.10 -0.53
C VAL A 230 -18.28 0.87 -0.23
N VAL A 231 -18.80 -0.34 -0.48
CA VAL A 231 -18.07 -1.60 -0.25
C VAL A 231 -16.81 -1.70 -1.12
N ILE A 232 -16.91 -1.29 -2.39
CA ILE A 232 -15.76 -1.30 -3.32
C ILE A 232 -14.76 -0.20 -2.96
N ALA A 233 -15.23 1.01 -2.65
CA ALA A 233 -14.39 2.16 -2.30
C ALA A 233 -13.51 1.89 -1.08
N GLY A 234 -14.06 1.27 -0.03
CA GLY A 234 -13.33 0.94 1.20
C GLY A 234 -12.07 0.09 0.97
N PHE A 235 -11.97 -0.63 -0.16
CA PHE A 235 -10.78 -1.38 -0.55
C PHE A 235 -10.27 -1.07 -1.96
N ALA A 236 -10.75 0.00 -2.61
CA ALA A 236 -10.32 0.37 -3.95
C ALA A 236 -8.82 0.71 -3.96
N ASP A 237 -8.37 1.50 -2.98
CA ASP A 237 -6.96 1.90 -2.80
C ASP A 237 -6.02 0.71 -2.58
N SER A 238 -6.12 0.07 -1.43
CA SER A 238 -5.23 -1.05 -1.07
C SER A 238 -5.45 -2.30 -1.95
N GLY A 239 -6.63 -2.43 -2.57
CA GLY A 239 -6.89 -3.42 -3.62
C GLY A 239 -6.15 -3.10 -4.93
N THR A 240 -6.00 -1.83 -5.30
CA THR A 240 -5.13 -1.40 -6.41
C THR A 240 -3.65 -1.66 -6.09
N MET A 241 -3.26 -1.46 -4.83
CA MET A 241 -1.90 -1.73 -4.35
C MET A 241 -1.65 -3.19 -3.91
N THR A 242 -2.57 -4.13 -4.20
CA THR A 242 -2.44 -5.56 -3.84
C THR A 242 -1.09 -6.17 -4.20
N ALA A 243 -0.48 -5.68 -5.28
CA ALA A 243 0.82 -6.07 -5.76
C ALA A 243 1.91 -6.05 -4.68
N ASP A 244 1.83 -5.16 -3.70
CA ASP A 244 2.85 -5.04 -2.67
C ASP A 244 2.88 -6.20 -1.67
N PHE A 245 1.75 -6.89 -1.52
CA PHE A 245 1.62 -8.10 -0.72
C PHE A 245 1.68 -9.37 -1.59
N THR A 246 1.01 -9.36 -2.74
CA THR A 246 0.83 -10.56 -3.57
C THR A 246 2.02 -10.88 -4.49
N ARG A 247 2.94 -9.93 -4.73
CA ARG A 247 4.25 -10.20 -5.36
C ARG A 247 5.05 -11.32 -4.67
N TRP A 248 4.78 -11.55 -3.39
CA TRP A 248 5.41 -12.59 -2.58
C TRP A 248 4.76 -13.97 -2.72
N ALA A 249 3.61 -14.13 -3.38
CA ALA A 249 2.99 -15.44 -3.55
C ALA A 249 3.77 -16.31 -4.55
N LYS A 250 3.94 -17.61 -4.23
CA LYS A 250 4.64 -18.58 -5.10
C LYS A 250 4.12 -18.58 -6.55
N ASP A 251 2.81 -18.43 -6.75
CA ASP A 251 2.15 -18.49 -8.05
C ASP A 251 0.85 -17.66 -8.09
N GLY A 252 0.38 -17.33 -9.29
CA GLY A 252 -0.80 -16.49 -9.51
C GLY A 252 -2.15 -17.13 -9.16
N ARG A 253 -2.26 -18.45 -8.99
CA ARG A 253 -3.47 -19.10 -8.43
C ARG A 253 -3.48 -18.93 -6.91
N SER A 254 -2.34 -19.10 -6.25
CA SER A 254 -2.18 -18.85 -4.82
C SER A 254 -2.52 -17.40 -4.45
N ALA A 255 -2.16 -16.42 -5.28
CA ALA A 255 -2.52 -15.02 -5.06
C ALA A 255 -4.03 -14.75 -5.18
N VAL A 256 -4.71 -15.35 -6.16
CA VAL A 256 -6.18 -15.26 -6.29
C VAL A 256 -6.88 -15.95 -5.12
N VAL A 257 -6.39 -17.11 -4.64
CA VAL A 257 -6.96 -17.79 -3.47
C VAL A 257 -6.70 -17.01 -2.16
N ALA A 258 -5.56 -16.32 -2.03
CA ALA A 258 -5.36 -15.36 -0.93
C ALA A 258 -6.33 -14.17 -1.02
N THR A 259 -6.61 -13.69 -2.24
CA THR A 259 -7.63 -12.65 -2.48
C THR A 259 -9.03 -13.13 -2.10
N LEU A 260 -9.38 -14.40 -2.36
CA LEU A 260 -10.67 -15.00 -1.97
C LEU A 260 -10.88 -14.98 -0.44
N GLY A 261 -9.80 -15.17 0.33
CA GLY A 261 -9.82 -15.03 1.78
C GLY A 261 -10.18 -13.63 2.26
N ALA A 262 -9.78 -12.60 1.51
CA ALA A 262 -10.10 -11.21 1.79
C ALA A 262 -11.52 -10.84 1.31
N PHE A 263 -11.80 -11.11 0.04
CA PHE A 263 -13.04 -10.77 -0.66
C PHE A 263 -13.57 -12.04 -1.38
N PRO A 264 -14.75 -12.58 -1.02
CA PRO A 264 -15.76 -11.99 -0.14
C PRO A 264 -15.59 -12.34 1.34
N LEU A 265 -14.70 -13.26 1.73
CA LEU A 265 -14.81 -13.94 3.02
C LEU A 265 -14.59 -13.01 4.23
N ALA A 266 -13.38 -12.48 4.44
CA ALA A 266 -13.11 -11.65 5.61
C ALA A 266 -13.92 -10.34 5.61
N ASN A 267 -13.95 -9.65 4.48
CA ASN A 267 -14.65 -8.36 4.36
C ASN A 267 -16.16 -8.50 4.47
N GLY A 268 -16.74 -9.52 3.82
CA GLY A 268 -18.17 -9.81 3.87
C GLY A 268 -18.64 -10.24 5.26
N VAL A 269 -17.80 -10.93 6.04
CA VAL A 269 -18.07 -11.20 7.47
C VAL A 269 -18.02 -9.91 8.29
N ALA A 270 -17.01 -9.04 8.09
CA ALA A 270 -16.91 -7.80 8.86
C ALA A 270 -18.10 -6.85 8.61
N PHE A 271 -18.43 -6.57 7.34
CA PHE A 271 -19.63 -5.82 6.97
C PHE A 271 -20.91 -6.55 7.42
N GLY A 272 -20.97 -7.88 7.28
CA GLY A 272 -22.15 -8.67 7.66
C GLY A 272 -22.44 -8.64 9.17
N VAL A 273 -21.42 -8.71 10.02
CA VAL A 273 -21.55 -8.58 11.48
C VAL A 273 -22.17 -7.24 11.86
N GLY A 274 -21.68 -6.13 11.33
CA GLY A 274 -22.24 -4.82 11.63
C GLY A 274 -23.65 -4.61 11.06
N GLY A 275 -23.94 -5.24 9.91
CA GLY A 275 -25.30 -5.32 9.39
C GLY A 275 -26.26 -6.06 10.33
N LEU A 276 -25.80 -7.15 10.96
CA LEU A 276 -26.56 -7.89 11.96
C LEU A 276 -26.75 -7.09 13.26
N VAL A 277 -25.74 -6.33 13.72
CA VAL A 277 -25.85 -5.42 14.89
C VAL A 277 -27.00 -4.44 14.72
N VAL A 278 -27.12 -3.80 13.55
CA VAL A 278 -28.23 -2.89 13.26
C VAL A 278 -29.55 -3.64 13.17
N ALA A 279 -29.57 -4.82 12.55
CA ALA A 279 -30.79 -5.62 12.39
C ALA A 279 -31.39 -6.10 13.72
N ILE A 280 -30.57 -6.41 14.74
CA ILE A 280 -31.03 -6.79 16.09
C ILE A 280 -31.34 -5.58 17.00
N GLY A 281 -31.23 -4.34 16.48
CA GLY A 281 -31.45 -3.11 17.27
C GLY A 281 -30.28 -2.72 18.18
N GLY A 282 -29.11 -3.36 18.02
CA GLY A 282 -27.94 -3.19 18.88
C GLY A 282 -27.07 -1.95 18.61
N ALA A 283 -27.60 -0.95 17.91
CA ALA A 283 -26.95 0.33 17.63
C ALA A 283 -27.92 1.49 17.91
N ALA A 284 -27.46 2.50 18.66
CA ALA A 284 -28.33 3.57 19.18
C ALA A 284 -28.71 4.59 18.09
N ASP A 285 -27.73 5.05 17.30
CA ASP A 285 -27.99 5.75 16.03
C ASP A 285 -27.31 5.00 14.87
N PRO A 286 -28.01 4.06 14.20
CA PRO A 286 -27.46 3.31 13.07
C PRO A 286 -27.08 4.16 11.84
N ALA A 287 -27.49 5.44 11.78
CA ALA A 287 -27.11 6.35 10.70
C ALA A 287 -25.72 6.99 10.96
N VAL A 288 -25.33 7.12 12.24
CA VAL A 288 -24.08 7.77 12.67
C VAL A 288 -23.06 6.76 13.20
N ASP A 289 -23.47 5.88 14.13
CA ASP A 289 -22.63 4.85 14.76
C ASP A 289 -22.48 3.60 13.87
N GLY A 290 -23.42 3.38 12.96
CA GLY A 290 -23.49 2.20 12.10
C GLY A 290 -23.55 0.88 12.89
N GLY A 291 -22.81 -0.13 12.41
CA GLY A 291 -22.77 -1.48 12.97
C GLY A 291 -21.69 -1.74 14.03
N GLY A 292 -21.36 -0.74 14.85
CA GLY A 292 -20.26 -0.81 15.83
C GLY A 292 -20.51 -1.76 17.01
N PHE A 293 -20.23 -3.07 16.85
CA PHE A 293 -20.56 -4.11 17.84
C PHE A 293 -19.93 -3.97 19.25
N LEU A 294 -18.98 -3.05 19.46
CA LEU A 294 -18.30 -2.88 20.74
C LEU A 294 -19.21 -2.33 21.86
N GLY A 295 -20.25 -1.57 21.51
CA GLY A 295 -21.22 -1.05 22.49
C GLY A 295 -21.89 -2.17 23.29
N LEU A 296 -22.25 -3.25 22.60
CA LEU A 296 -22.88 -4.47 23.14
C LEU A 296 -21.95 -5.32 24.02
N LEU A 297 -20.66 -4.96 24.12
CA LEU A 297 -19.69 -5.58 25.02
C LEU A 297 -19.42 -4.73 26.28
N SER A 298 -20.03 -3.55 26.36
CA SER A 298 -20.03 -2.71 27.55
C SER A 298 -20.88 -3.34 28.67
N GLY A 299 -20.64 -2.98 29.92
CA GLY A 299 -21.36 -3.50 31.09
C GLY A 299 -21.04 -4.96 31.47
N HIS A 300 -20.74 -5.82 30.49
CA HIS A 300 -20.55 -7.28 30.59
C HIS A 300 -19.25 -7.75 31.31
N GLY A 301 -18.77 -6.97 32.28
CA GLY A 301 -17.66 -7.33 33.17
C GLY A 301 -16.27 -6.87 32.70
N ALA A 302 -15.46 -6.43 33.66
CA ALA A 302 -14.19 -5.74 33.39
C ALA A 302 -13.18 -6.54 32.54
N LEU A 303 -13.16 -7.88 32.64
CA LEU A 303 -12.29 -8.71 31.81
C LEU A 303 -12.65 -8.58 30.32
N LEU A 304 -13.95 -8.66 29.99
CA LEU A 304 -14.41 -8.52 28.61
C LEU A 304 -14.17 -7.09 28.09
N THR A 305 -14.41 -6.07 28.91
CA THR A 305 -14.08 -4.67 28.56
C THR A 305 -12.59 -4.51 28.25
N CYS A 306 -11.69 -5.04 29.09
CA CYS A 306 -10.24 -5.00 28.83
C CYS A 306 -9.85 -5.74 27.55
N VAL A 307 -10.43 -6.92 27.29
CA VAL A 307 -10.18 -7.69 26.06
C VAL A 307 -10.71 -6.95 24.83
N ALA A 308 -11.89 -6.33 24.91
CA ALA A 308 -12.46 -5.52 23.84
C ALA A 308 -11.60 -4.29 23.54
N VAL A 309 -11.11 -3.56 24.55
CA VAL A 309 -10.19 -2.41 24.36
C VAL A 309 -8.87 -2.84 23.71
N LEU A 310 -8.25 -3.93 24.19
CA LEU A 310 -7.04 -4.49 23.59
C LEU A 310 -7.28 -4.94 22.13
N PHE A 311 -8.46 -5.48 21.85
CA PHE A 311 -8.90 -5.82 20.50
C PHE A 311 -9.02 -4.59 19.59
N VAL A 312 -9.57 -3.44 20.05
CA VAL A 312 -9.61 -2.21 19.24
C VAL A 312 -8.21 -1.81 18.79
N PHE A 313 -7.26 -1.75 19.73
CA PHE A 313 -5.86 -1.41 19.44
C PHE A 313 -5.19 -2.43 18.50
N ALA A 314 -5.46 -3.73 18.67
CA ALA A 314 -4.92 -4.75 17.76
C ALA A 314 -5.55 -4.68 16.37
N ASN A 315 -6.87 -4.56 16.28
CA ASN A 315 -7.63 -4.60 15.04
C ASN A 315 -7.43 -3.33 14.21
N LEU A 316 -7.85 -2.17 14.74
CA LEU A 316 -7.67 -0.88 14.07
C LEU A 316 -6.19 -0.54 13.94
N GLY A 317 -5.36 -0.87 14.93
CA GLY A 317 -3.91 -0.71 14.81
C GLY A 317 -3.32 -1.55 13.69
N SER A 318 -3.77 -2.80 13.47
CA SER A 318 -3.30 -3.62 12.34
C SER A 318 -3.72 -3.04 10.99
N VAL A 319 -4.97 -2.60 10.85
CA VAL A 319 -5.49 -2.04 9.58
C VAL A 319 -4.95 -0.67 9.29
N ALA A 320 -4.84 0.19 10.30
CA ALA A 320 -4.03 1.39 10.23
C ALA A 320 -2.64 0.99 9.74
N THR A 321 -1.94 0.04 10.37
CA THR A 321 -0.59 -0.44 9.94
C THR A 321 -0.59 -1.12 8.52
N HIS A 322 -1.73 -1.49 7.92
CA HIS A 322 -1.84 -2.01 6.56
C HIS A 322 -2.05 -0.91 5.51
N CYS A 323 -3.04 -0.04 5.78
CA CYS A 323 -3.13 1.31 5.25
C CYS A 323 -1.98 2.20 5.76
N LEU A 324 -0.90 1.59 6.23
CA LEU A 324 0.34 2.23 6.51
C LEU A 324 1.45 1.63 5.57
N TYR A 325 1.47 0.34 5.19
CA TYR A 325 2.61 -0.18 4.40
C TYR A 325 2.79 0.52 3.04
N ASN A 326 1.69 0.98 2.44
CA ASN A 326 1.58 1.39 1.04
C ASN A 326 2.28 2.74 0.72
N ALA A 327 2.13 3.81 1.51
CA ALA A 327 2.82 5.10 1.34
C ALA A 327 4.30 4.96 1.52
N ALA A 328 4.73 4.23 2.53
CA ALA A 328 6.13 4.24 2.89
C ALA A 328 6.96 3.68 1.73
N VAL A 329 6.40 2.72 0.98
CA VAL A 329 6.90 2.23 -0.32
C VAL A 329 6.58 3.20 -1.48
N GLY A 330 5.37 3.77 -1.54
CA GLY A 330 4.96 4.72 -2.59
C GLY A 330 5.84 5.97 -2.65
N TRP A 331 6.00 6.66 -1.52
CA TRP A 331 6.84 7.85 -1.34
C TRP A 331 8.35 7.53 -1.33
N SER A 332 8.81 6.35 -0.89
CA SER A 332 10.24 5.98 -1.06
C SER A 332 10.60 5.78 -2.54
N ALA A 333 9.61 5.44 -3.37
CA ALA A 333 9.77 5.35 -4.81
C ALA A 333 9.61 6.71 -5.55
N ILE A 334 9.27 7.80 -4.85
CA ILE A 334 9.10 9.17 -5.39
C ILE A 334 10.21 10.11 -4.92
N THR A 335 10.53 10.05 -3.63
CA THR A 335 11.47 10.92 -2.91
C THR A 335 12.82 10.22 -2.71
N PRO A 336 13.91 10.94 -2.39
CA PRO A 336 15.18 10.31 -2.02
C PRO A 336 15.19 9.70 -0.60
N ALA A 337 14.08 9.79 0.14
CA ALA A 337 14.00 9.29 1.51
C ALA A 337 13.58 7.81 1.54
N ARG A 338 14.17 7.05 2.47
CA ARG A 338 13.82 5.63 2.66
C ARG A 338 12.43 5.47 3.28
N MET A 339 11.87 4.28 3.11
CA MET A 339 10.58 3.83 3.65
C MET A 339 10.36 4.22 5.12
N ARG A 340 11.25 3.84 6.05
CA ARG A 340 11.02 4.03 7.50
C ARG A 340 10.95 5.52 7.96
N PRO A 341 11.85 6.44 7.56
CA PRO A 341 11.74 7.85 7.96
C PRO A 341 10.51 8.58 7.41
N LEU A 342 10.18 8.37 6.13
CA LEU A 342 8.93 8.87 5.54
C LEU A 342 7.72 8.45 6.38
N ALA A 343 7.81 7.24 6.92
CA ALA A 343 6.72 6.63 7.61
C ALA A 343 6.50 7.17 9.04
N LEU A 344 7.53 7.73 9.68
CA LEU A 344 7.32 8.49 10.93
C LEU A 344 6.66 9.85 10.65
N VAL A 345 7.07 10.53 9.57
CA VAL A 345 6.56 11.85 9.19
C VAL A 345 5.09 11.81 8.78
N LEU A 346 4.78 10.98 7.78
CA LEU A 346 3.42 10.93 7.23
C LEU A 346 2.43 10.26 8.22
N GLY A 347 2.93 9.46 9.18
CA GLY A 347 2.11 8.88 10.26
C GLY A 347 1.71 9.93 11.30
N ALA A 348 2.62 10.85 11.63
CA ALA A 348 2.30 12.03 12.44
C ALA A 348 1.29 12.94 11.73
N LEU A 349 1.39 13.10 10.41
CA LEU A 349 0.39 13.83 9.61
C LEU A 349 -0.99 13.14 9.62
N GLY A 350 -1.03 11.81 9.53
CA GLY A 350 -2.27 11.03 9.68
C GLY A 350 -2.92 11.20 11.05
N LEU A 351 -2.13 11.20 12.13
CA LEU A 351 -2.61 11.48 13.48
C LEU A 351 -3.16 12.91 13.61
N LEU A 352 -2.47 13.91 13.05
CA LEU A 352 -2.93 15.30 13.05
C LEU A 352 -4.26 15.47 12.28
N ALA A 353 -4.44 14.75 11.16
CA ALA A 353 -5.70 14.75 10.41
C ALA A 353 -6.83 14.02 11.15
N ALA A 354 -6.55 12.93 11.86
CA ALA A 354 -7.53 12.25 12.71
C ALA A 354 -8.07 13.18 13.81
N LEU A 355 -7.20 14.04 14.38
CA LEU A 355 -7.58 15.03 15.39
C LEU A 355 -8.47 16.19 14.86
N THR A 356 -8.67 16.34 13.55
CA THR A 356 -9.58 17.36 12.99
C THR A 356 -11.01 16.87 12.76
N GLY A 357 -11.39 15.68 13.22
CA GLY A 357 -12.73 15.13 13.01
C GLY A 357 -13.01 14.65 11.57
N VAL A 358 -11.96 14.30 10.80
CA VAL A 358 -12.09 13.87 9.39
C VAL A 358 -12.99 12.63 9.18
N TRP A 359 -13.31 11.92 10.26
CA TRP A 359 -14.32 10.86 10.32
C TRP A 359 -15.70 11.31 9.80
N ASP A 360 -16.13 12.54 10.12
CA ASP A 360 -17.46 13.05 9.79
C ASP A 360 -17.67 13.23 8.27
N SER A 361 -16.59 13.21 7.49
CA SER A 361 -16.60 13.26 6.02
C SER A 361 -16.15 11.95 5.36
N PHE A 362 -16.10 10.84 6.10
CA PHE A 362 -15.53 9.58 5.60
C PHE A 362 -16.34 8.96 4.45
N LEU A 363 -17.66 9.14 4.41
CA LEU A 363 -18.48 8.66 3.27
C LEU A 363 -18.17 9.44 1.98
N ASP A 364 -18.00 10.77 2.07
CA ASP A 364 -17.58 11.59 0.92
C ASP A 364 -16.16 11.24 0.46
N TRP A 365 -15.27 10.95 1.40
CA TRP A 365 -13.93 10.42 1.11
C TRP A 365 -13.97 9.06 0.41
N LEU A 366 -14.84 8.13 0.83
CA LEU A 366 -15.06 6.87 0.11
C LEU A 366 -15.61 7.12 -1.30
N ASN A 367 -16.60 8.00 -1.47
CA ASN A 367 -17.13 8.35 -2.79
C ASN A 367 -16.03 8.88 -3.72
N LEU A 368 -15.16 9.77 -3.22
CA LEU A 368 -14.00 10.29 -3.94
C LEU A 368 -13.02 9.16 -4.33
N LEU A 369 -12.67 8.27 -3.40
CA LEU A 369 -11.81 7.12 -3.70
C LEU A 369 -12.45 6.19 -4.76
N GLY A 370 -13.75 5.89 -4.64
CA GLY A 370 -14.50 5.06 -5.57
C GLY A 370 -14.57 5.63 -6.99
N VAL A 371 -14.54 6.97 -7.14
CA VAL A 371 -14.47 7.67 -8.43
C VAL A 371 -13.07 7.63 -9.04
N PHE A 372 -12.02 7.99 -8.27
CA PHE A 372 -10.69 8.23 -8.84
C PHE A 372 -9.75 7.02 -8.87
N VAL A 373 -9.88 6.08 -7.93
CA VAL A 373 -8.94 4.97 -7.77
C VAL A 373 -9.19 3.79 -8.73
N PRO A 374 -10.41 3.22 -8.87
CA PRO A 374 -10.65 2.06 -9.72
C PRO A 374 -10.23 2.22 -11.20
N PRO A 375 -10.35 3.41 -11.83
CA PRO A 375 -9.71 3.71 -13.12
C PRO A 375 -8.19 3.42 -13.20
N ILE A 376 -7.44 3.63 -12.12
CA ILE A 376 -5.97 3.42 -12.09
C ILE A 376 -5.66 1.93 -12.21
N GLY A 377 -6.29 1.09 -11.39
CA GLY A 377 -6.12 -0.37 -11.49
C GLY A 377 -6.67 -0.93 -12.79
N ALA A 378 -7.72 -0.36 -13.37
CA ALA A 378 -8.19 -0.74 -14.71
C ALA A 378 -7.12 -0.48 -15.81
N VAL A 379 -6.40 0.64 -15.73
CA VAL A 379 -5.24 0.92 -16.59
C VAL A 379 -4.11 -0.10 -16.36
N LEU A 380 -3.77 -0.39 -15.09
CA LEU A 380 -2.77 -1.41 -14.73
C LEU A 380 -3.13 -2.81 -15.25
N ILE A 381 -4.38 -3.25 -15.07
CA ILE A 381 -4.90 -4.55 -15.53
C ILE A 381 -4.74 -4.66 -17.05
N VAL A 382 -5.19 -3.68 -17.82
CA VAL A 382 -5.09 -3.70 -19.29
C VAL A 382 -3.63 -3.69 -19.75
N ASP A 383 -2.78 -2.91 -19.10
CA ASP A 383 -1.35 -2.82 -19.41
C ASP A 383 -0.62 -4.16 -19.11
N GLN A 384 -0.84 -4.76 -17.94
CA GLN A 384 -0.27 -6.07 -17.57
C GLN A 384 -0.79 -7.21 -18.46
N LEU A 385 -2.10 -7.25 -18.76
CA LEU A 385 -2.67 -8.22 -19.71
C LEU A 385 -2.11 -8.07 -21.13
N ARG A 386 -1.59 -6.89 -21.50
CA ARG A 386 -0.84 -6.69 -22.75
C ARG A 386 0.60 -7.17 -22.64
N ARG A 387 1.33 -6.86 -21.56
CA ARG A 387 2.71 -7.36 -21.33
C ARG A 387 2.77 -8.88 -21.37
N ALA A 388 1.82 -9.54 -20.71
CA ALA A 388 1.70 -10.99 -20.66
C ALA A 388 1.43 -11.66 -22.03
N ARG A 389 1.02 -10.89 -23.06
CA ARG A 389 0.83 -11.37 -24.44
C ARG A 389 1.97 -10.99 -25.38
N ALA A 390 2.64 -9.87 -25.13
CA ALA A 390 3.80 -9.41 -25.88
C ALA A 390 4.60 -8.40 -25.04
N PRO A 391 5.86 -8.68 -24.67
CA PRO A 391 6.72 -7.72 -24.00
C PRO A 391 7.01 -6.47 -24.86
N TYR A 392 6.95 -5.30 -24.22
CA TYR A 392 7.30 -3.98 -24.79
C TYR A 392 8.04 -3.14 -23.73
N PRO A 393 8.91 -2.21 -24.13
CA PRO A 393 9.75 -1.47 -23.18
C PRO A 393 8.93 -0.55 -22.27
N VAL A 394 9.45 -0.32 -21.06
CA VAL A 394 8.93 0.69 -20.12
C VAL A 394 9.18 2.10 -20.69
N PRO A 395 8.16 2.97 -20.78
CA PRO A 395 8.34 4.36 -21.22
C PRO A 395 9.24 5.14 -20.25
N ARG A 396 10.29 5.79 -20.77
CA ARG A 396 11.25 6.58 -19.95
C ARG A 396 10.66 7.90 -19.40
N GLY A 397 9.66 8.45 -20.08
CA GLY A 397 8.88 9.61 -19.63
C GLY A 397 7.43 9.24 -19.33
N TYR A 398 6.55 10.24 -19.21
CA TYR A 398 5.11 10.00 -19.03
C TYR A 398 4.48 9.23 -20.20
N HIS A 399 3.68 8.21 -19.88
CA HIS A 399 2.84 7.53 -20.86
C HIS A 399 1.44 8.18 -20.91
N GLY A 400 1.32 9.25 -21.69
CA GLY A 400 0.08 10.04 -21.86
C GLY A 400 -1.22 9.23 -22.03
N PRO A 401 -1.25 8.13 -22.82
CA PRO A 401 -2.45 7.29 -22.97
C PRO A 401 -2.90 6.51 -21.72
N ALA A 402 -2.08 6.43 -20.67
CA ALA A 402 -2.51 5.97 -19.35
C ALA A 402 -3.21 7.07 -18.57
N PHE A 403 -2.64 8.28 -18.55
CA PHE A 403 -3.24 9.45 -17.91
C PHE A 403 -4.57 9.86 -18.55
N LEU A 404 -4.67 9.83 -19.88
CA LEU A 404 -5.93 10.12 -20.57
C LEU A 404 -7.01 9.06 -20.27
N ALA A 405 -6.63 7.79 -20.16
CA ALA A 405 -7.56 6.72 -19.80
C ALA A 405 -8.03 6.82 -18.34
N TRP A 406 -7.12 7.16 -17.42
CA TRP A 406 -7.44 7.45 -16.01
C TRP A 406 -8.40 8.64 -15.92
N ALA A 407 -8.06 9.79 -16.54
CA ALA A 407 -8.86 11.01 -16.48
C ALA A 407 -10.27 10.82 -17.06
N LEU A 408 -10.41 10.12 -18.20
CA LEU A 408 -11.71 9.82 -18.78
C LEU A 408 -12.50 8.79 -17.97
N GLY A 409 -11.84 7.82 -17.34
CA GLY A 409 -12.47 6.88 -16.42
C GLY A 409 -13.01 7.56 -15.16
N ALA A 410 -12.18 8.34 -14.47
CA ALA A 410 -12.58 9.10 -13.29
C ALA A 410 -13.64 10.16 -13.62
N GLY A 411 -13.53 10.84 -14.76
CA GLY A 411 -14.55 11.78 -15.24
C GLY A 411 -15.89 11.09 -15.53
N ALA A 412 -15.88 9.88 -16.09
CA ALA A 412 -17.11 9.11 -16.29
C ALA A 412 -17.72 8.57 -14.99
N ALA A 413 -16.88 8.16 -14.02
CA ALA A 413 -17.34 7.77 -12.69
C ALA A 413 -17.96 8.95 -11.92
N ALA A 414 -17.31 10.13 -11.95
CA ALA A 414 -17.84 11.35 -11.35
C ALA A 414 -19.16 11.78 -12.02
N LEU A 415 -19.27 11.64 -13.35
CA LEU A 415 -20.50 11.94 -14.08
C LEU A 415 -21.63 10.96 -13.73
N ALA A 416 -21.31 9.67 -13.55
CA ALA A 416 -22.27 8.66 -13.11
C ALA A 416 -22.76 8.93 -11.67
N HIS A 417 -21.87 9.30 -10.76
CA HIS A 417 -22.20 9.64 -9.38
C HIS A 417 -23.32 10.70 -9.27
N TYR A 418 -23.23 11.77 -10.07
CA TYR A 418 -24.22 12.85 -10.06
C TYR A 418 -25.44 12.62 -10.99
N LEU A 419 -25.28 11.96 -12.14
CA LEU A 419 -26.37 11.79 -13.12
C LEU A 419 -27.11 10.45 -13.04
N ALA A 420 -26.54 9.46 -12.35
CA ALA A 420 -27.13 8.14 -12.18
C ALA A 420 -26.80 7.54 -10.78
N PRO A 421 -27.37 8.05 -9.67
CA PRO A 421 -27.07 7.58 -8.30
C PRO A 421 -27.42 6.11 -7.98
N ALA A 422 -27.95 5.36 -8.95
CA ALA A 422 -28.15 3.90 -8.89
C ALA A 422 -27.01 3.10 -9.56
N ALA A 423 -26.04 3.78 -10.18
CA ALA A 423 -24.86 3.17 -10.76
C ALA A 423 -23.86 2.73 -9.68
N VAL A 424 -22.83 2.00 -10.12
CA VAL A 424 -21.66 1.67 -9.30
C VAL A 424 -20.48 2.42 -9.91
N ASP A 425 -20.13 3.57 -9.33
CA ASP A 425 -19.18 4.54 -9.90
C ASP A 425 -17.84 3.90 -10.25
N ALA A 426 -17.36 3.03 -9.35
CA ALA A 426 -16.16 2.22 -9.55
C ALA A 426 -16.20 1.35 -10.81
N LEU A 427 -17.34 0.73 -11.13
CA LEU A 427 -17.51 -0.10 -12.33
C LEU A 427 -17.55 0.76 -13.61
N VAL A 428 -18.19 1.92 -13.56
CA VAL A 428 -18.18 2.88 -14.69
C VAL A 428 -16.75 3.35 -14.96
N GLY A 429 -16.03 3.75 -13.90
CA GLY A 429 -14.63 4.16 -13.97
C GLY A 429 -13.71 3.07 -14.51
N ILE A 430 -13.84 1.83 -14.00
CA ILE A 430 -13.09 0.67 -14.50
C ILE A 430 -13.39 0.44 -15.99
N ALA A 431 -14.66 0.39 -16.38
CA ALA A 431 -15.06 0.05 -17.75
C ALA A 431 -14.54 1.08 -18.76
N VAL A 432 -14.70 2.38 -18.47
CA VAL A 432 -14.26 3.46 -19.36
C VAL A 432 -12.72 3.53 -19.41
N ALA A 433 -12.03 3.48 -18.27
CA ALA A 433 -10.57 3.50 -18.25
C ALA A 433 -9.97 2.28 -18.97
N ALA A 434 -10.51 1.08 -18.74
CA ALA A 434 -10.08 -0.13 -19.44
C ALA A 434 -10.31 -0.02 -20.94
N ALA A 435 -11.49 0.43 -21.39
CA ALA A 435 -11.82 0.56 -22.81
C ALA A 435 -10.93 1.59 -23.52
N VAL A 436 -10.75 2.79 -22.92
CA VAL A 436 -9.88 3.85 -23.47
C VAL A 436 -8.42 3.39 -23.51
N HIS A 437 -7.89 2.84 -22.40
CA HIS A 437 -6.50 2.37 -22.40
C HIS A 437 -6.29 1.22 -23.38
N ALA A 438 -7.24 0.28 -23.46
CA ALA A 438 -7.19 -0.83 -24.40
C ALA A 438 -7.34 -0.40 -25.86
N LEU A 439 -7.95 0.76 -26.15
CA LEU A 439 -8.02 1.37 -27.48
C LEU A 439 -6.71 2.08 -27.85
N LEU A 440 -6.22 2.98 -27.01
CA LEU A 440 -5.05 3.80 -27.31
C LEU A 440 -3.75 2.97 -27.38
N THR A 441 -3.65 1.87 -26.63
CA THR A 441 -2.47 1.00 -26.61
C THR A 441 -2.49 -0.14 -27.64
N ARG A 442 -3.48 -0.21 -28.56
CA ARG A 442 -3.63 -1.33 -29.52
C ARG A 442 -2.40 -1.60 -30.38
N ARG A 443 -1.60 -0.57 -30.70
CA ARG A 443 -0.48 -0.62 -31.65
C ARG A 443 0.89 -0.31 -31.03
N ARG A 444 1.10 -0.55 -29.72
CA ARG A 444 2.45 -0.40 -29.12
C ARG A 444 3.47 -1.30 -29.84
N PRO A 445 4.69 -0.81 -30.16
CA PRO A 445 5.74 -1.63 -30.74
C PRO A 445 6.24 -2.68 -29.73
N ARG A 446 6.49 -3.90 -30.21
CA ARG A 446 7.03 -5.02 -29.41
C ARG A 446 8.54 -4.85 -29.21
N LEU A 447 9.09 -5.48 -28.18
CA LEU A 447 10.55 -5.62 -28.06
C LEU A 447 11.11 -6.44 -29.24
N ALA A 448 12.02 -5.85 -29.99
CA ALA A 448 12.71 -6.50 -31.10
C ALA A 448 13.84 -7.41 -30.59
N GLY A 449 13.48 -8.56 -30.01
CA GLY A 449 14.41 -9.59 -29.55
C GLY A 449 14.03 -11.00 -30.03
N GLU A 450 12.80 -11.42 -29.73
CA GLU A 450 12.35 -12.80 -30.00
C GLU A 450 12.17 -13.09 -31.51
N ALA A 451 11.94 -12.06 -32.33
CA ALA A 451 11.86 -12.20 -33.79
C ALA A 451 13.20 -12.58 -34.45
N SER A 452 14.33 -12.43 -33.74
CA SER A 452 15.65 -12.93 -34.17
C SER A 452 15.82 -14.39 -33.77
N LEU A 453 15.49 -14.73 -32.52
CA LEU A 453 15.57 -16.09 -31.99
C LEU A 453 14.63 -17.06 -32.75
N ALA A 454 13.44 -16.60 -33.14
CA ALA A 454 12.49 -17.36 -33.95
C ALA A 454 12.89 -17.50 -35.43
N ARG A 455 13.95 -16.83 -35.90
CA ARG A 455 14.51 -16.97 -37.26
C ARG A 455 15.74 -17.86 -37.34
N GLY A 456 16.27 -18.33 -36.21
CA GLY A 456 17.48 -19.14 -36.16
C GLY A 456 18.79 -18.36 -36.33
N ASP A 457 18.73 -17.03 -36.44
CA ASP A 457 19.93 -16.17 -36.46
C ASP A 457 20.65 -16.26 -35.11
N SER A 458 21.82 -16.89 -35.14
CA SER A 458 22.61 -17.27 -33.96
C SER A 458 22.90 -16.08 -33.05
N ALA A 459 22.66 -16.24 -31.74
CA ALA A 459 22.89 -15.18 -30.77
C ALA A 459 24.35 -14.67 -30.77
N PRO A 460 24.59 -13.36 -30.62
CA PRO A 460 25.94 -12.80 -30.61
C PRO A 460 26.76 -13.39 -29.46
N ARG A 461 27.94 -13.94 -29.80
CA ARG A 461 28.83 -14.56 -28.82
C ARG A 461 29.25 -13.55 -27.76
N VAL A 462 29.01 -13.88 -26.48
CA VAL A 462 29.54 -13.13 -25.34
C VAL A 462 31.07 -13.07 -25.45
N PRO A 463 31.69 -11.87 -25.42
CA PRO A 463 33.14 -11.77 -25.42
C PRO A 463 33.74 -12.47 -24.20
N ARG A 464 34.69 -13.38 -24.41
CA ARG A 464 35.51 -13.90 -23.30
C ARG A 464 36.27 -12.73 -22.67
N ALA A 465 36.17 -12.59 -21.35
CA ALA A 465 36.97 -11.62 -20.61
C ALA A 465 38.46 -11.89 -20.84
N ALA A 466 39.23 -10.84 -21.14
CA ALA A 466 40.68 -10.94 -21.29
C ALA A 466 41.32 -11.17 -19.90
N PRO A 467 42.37 -12.01 -19.79
CA PRO A 467 43.07 -12.21 -18.53
C PRO A 467 43.77 -10.93 -18.07
N SER A 468 43.63 -10.60 -16.79
CA SER A 468 44.22 -9.40 -16.19
C SER A 468 45.74 -9.49 -16.16
N LYS A 469 46.43 -8.57 -16.85
CA LYS A 469 47.87 -8.37 -16.67
C LYS A 469 48.15 -7.70 -15.32
N GLN A 470 48.70 -8.44 -14.38
CA GLN A 470 49.47 -7.90 -13.26
C GLN A 470 50.95 -8.22 -13.51
N GLY A 471 51.84 -7.23 -13.35
CA GLY A 471 53.29 -7.42 -13.47
C GLY A 471 54.01 -6.20 -14.06
N ALA A 472 54.93 -5.63 -13.26
CA ALA A 472 55.76 -4.46 -13.52
C ALA A 472 55.00 -3.11 -13.71
N VAL A 473 55.50 -1.97 -13.21
CA VAL A 473 56.73 -1.70 -12.43
C VAL A 473 56.36 -1.19 -11.04
#